data_AF-A0A7C5S3K7-F1
#
_entry.id   AF-A0A7C5S3K7-F1
#
_cell.length_a   1.000
_cell.length_b   1.000
_cell.length_c   1.000
_cell.angle_alpha   90.00
_cell.angle_beta   90.00
_cell.angle_gamma   90.00
#
_symmetry.space_group_name_H-M   'P 1'
#
loop_
_entity.id
_entity.type
_entity.pdbx_description
1 polymer ?
#
loop_
_entity_poly.entity_id
_entity_poly.type
_entity_poly.pdbx_seq_one_letter_code
_entity_poly.pdbx_strand_id
1 'polypeptide(L)'
;MVKKYKLSSSSLAYDYTVVGIVSTLRDFRLCHFVNEALNIKLSRKEDIPVNAQGSDQVLYFPFYRFYDVSYKINWYLIANKNHQQQWMMADLKQLNYFLINDGIPSFMQLSDFTAGVKKIPNVLMAQEIDLSKSKTLNHLLDDLEMHLLELDRTK
;
A
#
# COMPACT_ATOMS: atom_id res chain seq x y z
N MET A 1 39.33 -10.57 -5.41
CA MET A 1 38.49 -9.58 -4.70
C MET A 1 37.16 -9.48 -5.41
N VAL A 2 36.12 -10.06 -4.85
CA VAL A 2 34.76 -9.96 -5.42
C VAL A 2 34.28 -8.54 -5.15
N LYS A 3 34.11 -7.73 -6.22
CA LYS A 3 33.42 -6.45 -6.11
C LYS A 3 31.99 -6.76 -5.67
N LYS A 4 31.67 -6.48 -4.41
CA LYS A 4 30.29 -6.44 -3.93
C LYS A 4 29.61 -5.30 -4.70
N TYR A 5 28.85 -5.66 -5.72
CA TYR A 5 27.88 -4.73 -6.28
C TYR A 5 26.83 -4.52 -5.19
N LYS A 6 26.97 -3.42 -4.46
CA LYS A 6 25.84 -2.85 -3.73
C LYS A 6 24.87 -2.50 -4.85
N LEU A 7 23.82 -3.31 -5.05
CA LEU A 7 22.71 -2.86 -5.88
C LEU A 7 22.23 -1.58 -5.22
N SER A 8 22.56 -0.45 -5.82
CA SER A 8 21.80 0.76 -5.62
C SER A 8 20.44 0.43 -6.21
N SER A 9 19.53 -0.07 -5.38
CA SER A 9 18.09 -0.15 -5.64
C SER A 9 17.56 1.27 -5.80
N SER A 10 17.99 1.94 -6.87
CA SER A 10 17.74 3.35 -7.12
C SER A 10 17.65 3.62 -8.62
N SER A 11 17.07 2.70 -9.39
CA SER A 11 16.79 2.91 -10.82
C SER A 11 15.68 2.03 -11.40
N LEU A 12 14.74 1.56 -10.58
CA LEU A 12 13.36 1.38 -11.04
C LEU A 12 12.59 2.52 -10.39
N ALA A 13 12.41 3.61 -11.12
CA ALA A 13 11.45 4.63 -10.75
C ALA A 13 10.09 3.95 -10.84
N TYR A 14 9.68 3.29 -9.77
CA TYR A 14 8.33 2.79 -9.68
C TYR A 14 7.43 4.00 -9.55
N ASP A 15 6.52 4.18 -10.51
CA ASP A 15 5.50 5.22 -10.50
C ASP A 15 4.39 4.86 -9.50
N TYR A 16 4.78 4.49 -8.27
CA TYR A 16 3.82 4.23 -7.22
C TYR A 16 3.13 5.53 -6.86
N THR A 17 1.80 5.49 -6.87
CA THR A 17 1.02 6.47 -6.14
C THR A 17 0.63 5.89 -4.80
N VAL A 18 0.87 6.64 -3.73
CA VAL A 18 0.36 6.31 -2.40
C VAL A 18 -0.63 7.37 -1.93
N VAL A 19 -1.82 6.93 -1.55
CA VAL A 19 -2.81 7.74 -0.83
C VAL A 19 -2.93 7.25 0.61
N GLY A 20 -2.62 8.13 1.55
CA GLY A 20 -2.85 7.94 2.97
C GLY A 20 -4.31 8.24 3.31
N ILE A 21 -4.95 7.33 4.04
CA ILE A 21 -6.37 7.39 4.38
C ILE A 21 -6.54 7.40 5.90
N VAL A 22 -7.40 8.29 6.38
CA VAL A 22 -7.92 8.30 7.75
C VAL A 22 -9.39 7.92 7.70
N SER A 23 -9.76 6.84 8.40
CA SER A 23 -11.13 6.33 8.40
C SER A 23 -11.47 5.65 9.73
N THR A 24 -12.74 5.74 10.13
CA THR A 24 -13.27 5.00 11.29
C THR A 24 -13.76 3.60 10.93
N LEU A 25 -13.70 3.22 9.65
CA LEU A 25 -14.11 1.89 9.17
C LEU A 25 -13.07 0.83 9.53
N ARG A 26 -13.53 -0.42 9.67
CA ARG A 26 -12.65 -1.60 9.65
C ARG A 26 -12.12 -1.86 8.24
N ASP A 27 -10.95 -2.50 8.16
CA ASP A 27 -10.22 -2.82 6.92
C ASP A 27 -11.11 -3.45 5.82
N PHE A 28 -11.90 -4.47 6.15
CA PHE A 28 -12.76 -5.14 5.18
C PHE A 28 -13.91 -4.25 4.67
N ARG A 29 -14.44 -3.34 5.51
CA ARG A 29 -15.49 -2.40 5.09
C ARG A 29 -14.92 -1.30 4.22
N LEU A 30 -13.75 -0.77 4.59
CA LEU A 30 -13.06 0.20 3.76
C LEU A 30 -12.74 -0.39 2.39
N CYS A 31 -12.20 -1.61 2.34
CA CYS A 31 -11.94 -2.33 1.09
C CYS A 31 -13.19 -2.43 0.21
N HIS A 32 -14.34 -2.79 0.78
CA HIS A 32 -15.60 -2.85 0.05
C HIS A 32 -15.99 -1.49 -0.56
N PHE A 33 -15.95 -0.41 0.23
CA PHE A 33 -16.28 0.92 -0.29
C PHE A 33 -15.26 1.45 -1.29
N VAL A 34 -13.97 1.11 -1.13
CA VAL A 34 -12.93 1.46 -2.10
C VAL A 34 -13.19 0.76 -3.43
N ASN A 35 -13.59 -0.51 -3.41
CA ASN A 35 -14.00 -1.24 -4.62
C ASN A 35 -15.16 -0.55 -5.34
N GLU A 36 -16.19 -0.12 -4.60
CA GLU A 36 -17.33 0.60 -5.17
C GLU A 36 -16.94 1.98 -5.72
N ALA A 37 -16.16 2.75 -4.95
CA ALA A 37 -15.80 4.12 -5.31
C ALA A 37 -14.88 4.20 -6.54
N LEU A 38 -14.02 3.20 -6.74
CA LEU A 38 -13.02 3.18 -7.80
C LEU A 38 -13.29 2.15 -8.89
N ASN A 39 -14.37 1.37 -8.76
CA ASN A 39 -14.72 0.28 -9.65
C ASN A 39 -13.58 -0.76 -9.81
N ILE A 40 -12.94 -1.12 -8.69
CA ILE A 40 -11.89 -2.14 -8.62
C ILE A 40 -12.33 -3.35 -7.78
N LYS A 41 -11.52 -4.42 -7.72
CA LYS A 41 -11.89 -5.67 -7.04
C LYS A 41 -10.82 -6.15 -6.04
N LEU A 42 -10.45 -5.30 -5.09
CA LEU A 42 -9.56 -5.65 -3.98
C LEU A 42 -10.12 -6.85 -3.21
N SER A 43 -9.23 -7.81 -2.95
CA SER A 43 -9.52 -9.04 -2.21
C SER A 43 -8.47 -9.27 -1.13
N ARG A 44 -8.87 -9.83 0.03
CA ARG A 44 -7.95 -10.13 1.13
C ARG A 44 -6.86 -11.09 0.65
N LYS A 45 -5.62 -10.82 1.01
CA LYS A 45 -4.46 -11.70 0.81
C LYS A 45 -3.82 -12.02 2.15
N GLU A 46 -2.75 -12.81 2.11
CA GLU A 46 -1.87 -13.01 3.24
C GLU A 46 -1.36 -11.66 3.74
N ASP A 47 -1.28 -11.52 5.05
CA ASP A 47 -0.90 -10.25 5.68
C ASP A 47 0.57 -9.94 5.37
N ILE A 48 0.88 -8.66 5.11
CA ILE A 48 2.25 -8.24 4.77
C ILE A 48 3.16 -8.42 6.00
N PRO A 49 4.28 -9.15 5.86
CA PRO A 49 5.29 -9.24 6.90
C PRO A 49 6.14 -7.96 6.94
N VAL A 50 6.25 -7.34 8.11
CA VAL A 50 7.10 -6.17 8.34
C VAL A 50 7.92 -6.39 9.61
N ASN A 51 9.21 -6.11 9.55
CA ASN A 51 10.09 -6.22 10.72
C ASN A 51 9.76 -5.11 11.73
N ALA A 52 9.51 -5.49 12.99
CA ALA A 52 9.31 -4.54 14.07
C ALA A 52 10.62 -3.75 14.31
N GLN A 53 10.52 -2.43 14.39
CA GLN A 53 11.70 -1.60 14.64
C GLN A 53 12.35 -1.97 15.99
N GLY A 54 13.62 -2.36 15.93
CA GLY A 54 14.42 -2.68 17.12
C GLY A 54 14.22 -4.08 17.69
N SER A 55 13.60 -5.01 16.95
CA SER A 55 13.51 -6.42 17.35
C SER A 55 13.53 -7.36 16.13
N ASP A 56 13.89 -8.62 16.33
CA ASP A 56 13.77 -9.69 15.31
C ASP A 56 12.32 -10.20 15.13
N GLN A 57 11.33 -9.51 15.70
CA GLN A 57 9.94 -9.88 15.56
C GLN A 57 9.38 -9.43 14.20
N VAL A 58 8.77 -10.36 13.47
CA VAL A 58 7.98 -10.07 12.26
C VAL A 58 6.53 -9.81 12.67
N LEU A 59 5.99 -8.67 12.23
CA LEU A 59 4.61 -8.28 12.39
C LEU A 59 3.86 -8.47 11.07
N TYR A 60 2.57 -8.79 11.16
CA TYR A 60 1.73 -9.08 10.00
C TYR A 60 0.60 -8.06 9.89
N PHE A 61 0.46 -7.41 8.74
CA PHE A 61 -0.51 -6.34 8.52
C PHE A 61 -1.58 -6.71 7.49
N PRO A 62 -2.86 -6.39 7.74
CA PRO A 62 -3.95 -6.57 6.79
C PRO A 62 -3.64 -6.05 5.39
N PHE A 63 -3.72 -6.94 4.41
CA PHE A 63 -3.37 -6.66 3.02
C PHE A 63 -4.45 -7.09 2.05
N TYR A 64 -4.78 -6.21 1.11
CA TYR A 64 -5.69 -6.49 0.02
C TYR A 64 -5.03 -6.17 -1.30
N ARG A 65 -5.25 -7.02 -2.30
CA ARG A 65 -4.69 -6.87 -3.64
C ARG A 65 -5.74 -7.07 -4.72
N PHE A 66 -5.60 -6.32 -5.81
CA PHE A 66 -6.27 -6.53 -7.08
C PHE A 66 -5.30 -6.25 -8.22
N TYR A 67 -5.24 -7.15 -9.19
CA TYR A 67 -4.52 -6.90 -10.44
C TYR A 67 -5.51 -6.63 -11.55
N ASP A 68 -5.46 -5.42 -12.11
CA ASP A 68 -6.25 -5.03 -13.26
C ASP A 68 -5.54 -5.49 -14.54
N VAL A 69 -6.05 -6.55 -15.17
CA VAL A 69 -5.48 -7.12 -16.40
C VAL A 69 -5.62 -6.16 -17.58
N SER A 70 -6.68 -5.33 -17.61
CA SER A 70 -6.96 -4.41 -18.71
C SER A 70 -5.94 -3.29 -18.78
N TYR A 71 -5.54 -2.77 -17.61
CA TYR A 71 -4.58 -1.67 -17.52
C TYR A 71 -3.18 -2.09 -17.09
N LYS A 72 -3.00 -3.38 -16.73
CA LYS A 72 -1.76 -3.95 -16.20
C LYS A 72 -1.26 -3.19 -14.96
N ILE A 73 -2.19 -2.87 -14.07
CA ILE A 73 -1.93 -2.11 -12.84
C ILE A 73 -2.37 -2.95 -11.65
N ASN A 74 -1.54 -2.98 -10.62
CA ASN A 74 -1.89 -3.52 -9.34
C ASN A 74 -2.41 -2.42 -8.40
N TRP A 75 -3.39 -2.82 -7.61
CA TRP A 75 -3.96 -2.04 -6.53
C TRP A 75 -3.73 -2.77 -5.22
N TYR A 76 -3.36 -2.00 -4.20
CA TYR A 76 -3.04 -2.50 -2.88
C TYR A 76 -3.70 -1.65 -1.81
N LEU A 77 -4.29 -2.27 -0.79
CA LEU A 77 -4.74 -1.58 0.41
C LEU A 77 -4.10 -2.25 1.63
N ILE A 78 -3.39 -1.46 2.42
CA ILE A 78 -2.63 -1.92 3.58
C ILE A 78 -3.12 -1.17 4.81
N ALA A 79 -3.40 -1.89 5.90
CA ALA A 79 -3.68 -1.26 7.19
C ALA A 79 -2.38 -0.89 7.92
N ASN A 80 -2.33 0.33 8.47
CA ASN A 80 -1.20 0.78 9.29
C ASN A 80 -1.21 0.16 10.71
N LYS A 81 -2.28 -0.57 11.07
CA LYS A 81 -2.39 -1.36 12.29
C LYS A 81 -2.68 -2.81 11.99
N ASN A 82 -2.07 -3.70 12.77
CA ASN A 82 -2.43 -5.11 12.77
C ASN A 82 -3.58 -5.42 13.76
N HIS A 83 -3.99 -6.69 13.80
CA HIS A 83 -5.04 -7.19 14.71
C HIS A 83 -4.67 -7.01 16.20
N GLN A 84 -3.37 -6.99 16.52
CA GLN A 84 -2.83 -6.75 17.86
C GLN A 84 -2.65 -5.27 18.20
N GLN A 85 -3.17 -4.35 17.37
CA GLN A 85 -3.05 -2.89 17.54
C GLN A 85 -1.63 -2.33 17.46
N GLN A 86 -0.67 -3.11 16.95
CA GLN A 86 0.69 -2.65 16.68
C GLN A 86 0.73 -1.88 15.37
N TRP A 87 1.63 -0.89 15.29
CA TRP A 87 1.76 0.00 14.15
C TRP A 87 2.80 -0.51 13.16
N MET A 88 2.50 -0.39 11.86
CA MET A 88 3.47 -0.59 10.80
C MET A 88 4.42 0.61 10.72
N MET A 89 3.83 1.82 10.69
CA MET A 89 4.55 3.10 10.64
C MET A 89 4.08 4.00 11.77
N ALA A 90 4.77 3.92 12.91
CA ALA A 90 4.43 4.69 14.10
C ALA A 90 4.61 6.21 13.90
N ASP A 91 5.51 6.62 13.01
CA ASP A 91 5.72 7.99 12.55
C ASP A 91 4.56 8.54 11.71
N LEU A 92 3.77 7.66 11.10
CA LEU A 92 2.57 7.99 10.31
C LEU A 92 1.27 7.49 10.95
N LYS A 93 1.23 7.36 12.28
CA LYS A 93 0.08 6.80 13.04
C LYS A 93 -1.27 7.49 12.81
N GLN A 94 -1.27 8.73 12.33
CA GLN A 94 -2.48 9.44 11.94
C GLN A 94 -3.17 8.80 10.74
N LEU A 95 -2.41 8.14 9.86
CA LEU A 95 -2.91 7.42 8.70
C LEU A 95 -3.29 6.00 9.13
N ASN A 96 -4.54 5.62 8.88
CA ASN A 96 -5.04 4.29 9.23
C ASN A 96 -4.74 3.27 8.12
N TYR A 97 -4.74 3.73 6.87
CA TYR A 97 -4.55 2.89 5.71
C TYR A 97 -3.71 3.57 4.63
N PHE A 98 -3.06 2.76 3.80
CA PHE A 98 -2.36 3.17 2.60
C PHE A 98 -3.00 2.47 1.40
N LEU A 99 -3.51 3.25 0.46
CA LEU A 99 -4.00 2.76 -0.83
C LEU A 99 -2.95 3.08 -1.89
N ILE A 100 -2.45 2.05 -2.55
CA ILE A 100 -1.28 2.12 -3.43
C ILE A 100 -1.67 1.57 -4.79
N ASN A 101 -1.20 2.22 -5.85
CA ASN A 101 -1.15 1.64 -7.19
C ASN A 101 0.27 1.74 -7.74
N ASP A 102 0.67 0.79 -8.59
CA ASP A 102 1.98 0.75 -9.27
C ASP A 102 1.93 1.36 -10.68
N GLY A 103 0.91 2.18 -10.92
CA GLY A 103 0.70 2.88 -12.18
C GLY A 103 -0.64 3.57 -12.20
N ILE A 104 -0.72 4.67 -12.95
CA ILE A 104 -1.97 5.37 -13.23
C ILE A 104 -2.34 5.06 -14.69
N PRO A 105 -3.55 4.53 -14.97
CA PRO A 105 -3.97 4.37 -16.36
C PRO A 105 -3.98 5.71 -17.07
N SER A 106 -3.52 5.78 -18.31
CA SER A 106 -3.35 7.05 -19.05
C SER A 106 -4.62 7.90 -19.23
N PHE A 107 -5.80 7.30 -19.04
CA PHE A 107 -7.11 7.97 -19.11
C PHE A 107 -7.67 8.39 -17.75
N MET A 108 -7.00 8.05 -16.64
CA MET A 108 -7.43 8.36 -15.27
C MET A 108 -6.51 9.43 -14.68
N GLN A 109 -7.07 10.49 -14.08
CA GLN A 109 -6.26 11.43 -13.33
C GLN A 109 -6.18 11.03 -11.86
N LEU A 110 -5.03 11.29 -11.25
CA LEU A 110 -4.79 11.03 -9.83
C LEU A 110 -5.73 11.82 -8.90
N SER A 111 -6.14 13.00 -9.35
CA SER A 111 -7.14 13.85 -8.72
C SER A 111 -8.48 13.13 -8.58
N ASP A 112 -8.89 12.34 -9.58
CA ASP A 112 -10.14 11.58 -9.57
C ASP A 112 -10.11 10.45 -8.54
N PHE A 113 -8.95 9.80 -8.40
CA PHE A 113 -8.72 8.73 -7.44
C PHE A 113 -8.85 9.22 -5.98
N THR A 114 -8.11 10.26 -5.63
CA THR A 114 -8.17 10.83 -4.27
C THR A 114 -9.55 11.43 -3.99
N ALA A 115 -10.18 12.04 -4.99
CA ALA A 115 -11.55 12.54 -4.87
C ALA A 115 -12.58 11.42 -4.65
N GLY A 116 -12.42 10.27 -5.31
CA GLY A 116 -13.25 9.08 -5.10
C GLY A 116 -13.15 8.56 -3.67
N VAL A 117 -11.93 8.41 -3.15
CA VAL A 117 -11.70 7.95 -1.77
C VAL A 117 -12.27 8.94 -0.74
N LYS A 118 -12.14 10.25 -0.96
CA LYS A 118 -12.72 11.29 -0.08
C LYS A 118 -14.24 11.22 0.03
N LYS A 119 -14.95 10.67 -0.96
CA LYS A 119 -16.42 10.53 -0.97
C LYS A 119 -16.92 9.32 -0.18
N ILE A 120 -16.03 8.40 0.20
CA ILE A 120 -16.41 7.19 0.94
C ILE A 120 -16.95 7.58 2.32
N PRO A 121 -18.13 7.09 2.73
CA PRO A 121 -18.67 7.36 4.07
C PRO A 121 -17.67 6.94 5.16
N ASN A 122 -17.46 7.82 6.13
CA ASN A 122 -16.52 7.61 7.24
C ASN A 122 -15.03 7.58 6.85
N VAL A 123 -14.67 8.01 5.64
CA VAL A 123 -13.32 8.51 5.36
C VAL A 123 -13.26 9.97 5.79
N LEU A 124 -12.39 10.27 6.76
CA LEU A 124 -12.20 11.61 7.31
C LEU A 124 -11.19 12.42 6.50
N MET A 125 -10.21 11.72 5.90
CA MET A 125 -9.16 12.31 5.08
C MET A 125 -8.66 11.27 4.08
N ALA A 126 -8.37 11.73 2.87
CA ALA A 126 -7.48 11.04 1.95
C ALA A 126 -6.51 12.06 1.34
N GLN A 127 -5.23 11.75 1.35
CA GLN A 127 -4.20 12.61 0.77
C GLN A 127 -3.16 11.78 0.03
N GLU A 128 -2.74 12.28 -1.11
CA GLU A 128 -1.55 11.77 -1.79
C GLU A 128 -0.31 12.02 -0.91
N ILE A 129 0.60 11.05 -0.90
CA ILE A 129 1.86 11.15 -0.17
C ILE A 129 3.01 11.29 -1.16
N ASP A 130 3.76 12.38 -1.00
CA ASP A 130 4.98 12.62 -1.75
C ASP A 130 6.08 11.65 -1.29
N LEU A 131 6.31 10.59 -2.08
CA LEU A 131 7.29 9.55 -1.79
C LEU A 131 8.73 10.08 -1.74
N SER A 132 9.03 11.20 -2.42
CA SER A 132 10.36 11.83 -2.34
C SER A 132 10.69 12.35 -0.94
N LYS A 133 9.67 12.55 -0.10
CA LYS A 133 9.79 13.07 1.26
C LYS A 133 9.63 12.02 2.35
N SER A 134 9.26 10.77 2.01
CA SER A 134 8.96 9.73 3.00
C SER A 134 9.84 8.50 2.85
N LYS A 135 10.93 8.42 3.63
CA LYS A 135 11.80 7.23 3.67
C LYS A 135 11.06 5.97 4.13
N THR A 136 10.20 6.11 5.15
CA THR A 136 9.44 5.00 5.71
C THR A 136 8.52 4.34 4.68
N LEU A 137 7.88 5.15 3.82
CA LEU A 137 7.04 4.61 2.74
C LEU A 137 7.85 3.94 1.65
N ASN A 138 9.02 4.45 1.29
CA ASN A 138 9.89 3.77 0.34
C ASN A 138 10.29 2.38 0.85
N HIS A 139 10.59 2.24 2.15
CA HIS A 139 10.84 0.91 2.74
C HIS A 139 9.63 -0.01 2.70
N LEU A 140 8.42 0.51 2.92
CA LEU A 140 7.20 -0.29 2.73
C LEU A 140 7.05 -0.79 1.29
N LEU A 141 7.36 0.05 0.30
CA LEU A 141 7.27 -0.33 -1.11
C LEU A 141 8.30 -1.43 -1.44
N ASP A 142 9.52 -1.33 -0.91
CA ASP A 142 10.53 -2.39 -1.02
C ASP A 142 10.01 -3.72 -0.39
N ASP A 143 9.45 -3.66 0.81
CA ASP A 143 8.88 -4.83 1.51
C ASP A 143 7.70 -5.44 0.74
N LEU A 144 6.84 -4.59 0.18
CA LEU A 144 5.72 -4.99 -0.66
C LEU A 144 6.20 -5.73 -1.90
N GLU A 145 7.22 -5.21 -2.60
CA GLU A 145 7.78 -5.89 -3.78
C GLU A 145 8.35 -7.26 -3.44
N MET A 146 9.12 -7.36 -2.34
CA MET A 146 9.62 -8.66 -1.88
C MET A 146 8.48 -9.63 -1.60
N HIS A 147 7.43 -9.19 -0.90
CA HIS A 147 6.27 -10.03 -0.61
C HIS A 147 5.52 -10.45 -1.88
N LEU A 148 5.38 -9.58 -2.87
CA LEU A 148 4.75 -9.92 -4.14
C LEU A 148 5.51 -11.00 -4.91
N LEU A 149 6.85 -10.93 -4.91
CA LEU A 149 7.71 -11.96 -5.51
C LEU A 149 7.54 -13.33 -4.84
N GLU A 150 7.26 -13.37 -3.54
CA GLU A 150 6.98 -14.61 -2.81
C GLU A 150 5.60 -15.17 -3.15
N LEU A 151 4.58 -14.31 -3.23
CA LEU A 151 3.22 -14.69 -3.62
C LEU A 151 3.14 -15.24 -5.05
N ASP A 152 3.98 -14.74 -5.96
CA ASP A 152 3.99 -15.23 -7.35
C ASP A 152 4.82 -16.51 -7.53
N ARG A 153 5.70 -16.86 -6.57
CA ARG A 153 6.43 -18.14 -6.55
C ARG A 153 5.62 -19.33 -6.04
N THR A 154 4.52 -19.06 -5.34
CA THR A 154 3.65 -20.09 -4.73
C THR A 154 2.48 -20.50 -5.64
N LYS A 155 2.44 -20.00 -6.88
CA LYS A 155 1.52 -20.42 -7.95
C LYS A 155 2.24 -21.24 -9.00
#